data_AF-A0A357ZBM5-F1
#
_entry.id   AF-A0A357ZBM5-F1
#
_cell.length_a   1.000
_cell.length_b   1.000
_cell.length_c   1.000
_cell.angle_alpha   90.00
_cell.angle_beta   90.00
_cell.angle_gamma   90.00
#
_symmetry.space_group_name_H-M   'P 1'
#
loop_
_entity.id
_entity.type
_entity.pdbx_description
1 polymer ?
#
loop_
_entity_poly.entity_id
_entity_poly.type
_entity_poly.pdbx_seq_one_letter_code
_entity_poly.pdbx_strand_id
1 'polypeptide(L)' 'ADVDQIFVDGGFSNNPVFMHLLAAAYPNKKVFAATLSQASSLGAAMAIHTHWNTQPIANQLIQLKQYFY' A
#
# COMPACT_ATOMS: atom_id res chain seq x y z
N ALA A 1 13.27 -15.22 -1.71
CA ALA A 1 11.99 -15.24 -2.45
C ALA A 1 12.03 -14.10 -3.44
N ASP A 2 11.65 -14.34 -4.69
CA ASP A 2 11.43 -13.24 -5.63
C ASP A 2 10.17 -12.47 -5.20
N VAL A 3 10.17 -11.15 -5.35
CA VAL A 3 9.06 -10.28 -4.92
C VAL A 3 8.19 -9.97 -6.13
N ASP A 4 6.90 -10.29 -6.12
CA ASP A 4 6.03 -10.13 -7.31
C ASP A 4 5.38 -8.74 -7.41
N GLN A 5 5.27 -8.03 -6.28
CA GLN A 5 4.47 -6.81 -6.17
C GLN A 5 5.19 -5.74 -5.36
N ILE A 6 5.09 -4.49 -5.82
CA ILE A 6 5.64 -3.30 -5.16
C ILE A 6 4.48 -2.41 -4.76
N PHE A 7 4.37 -2.11 -3.46
CA PHE A 7 3.38 -1.19 -2.91
C PHE A 7 4.09 0.08 -2.44
N VAL A 8 3.70 1.21 -3.01
CA VAL A 8 4.23 2.53 -2.64
C VAL A 8 3.18 3.26 -1.83
N ASP A 9 3.56 3.72 -0.63
CA ASP A 9 2.73 4.51 0.27
C ASP A 9 3.41 5.87 0.57
N GLY A 10 2.70 6.80 1.20
CA GLY A 10 3.18 8.13 1.55
C GLY A 10 3.17 9.13 0.38
N GLY A 11 3.93 10.22 0.48
CA GLY A 11 3.85 11.32 -0.49
C GLY A 11 4.17 10.93 -1.94
N PHE A 12 5.03 9.93 -2.14
CA PHE A 12 5.43 9.47 -3.48
C PHE A 12 4.34 8.66 -4.20
N SER A 13 3.43 8.00 -3.47
CA SER A 13 2.31 7.27 -4.10
C SER A 13 1.35 8.22 -4.83
N ASN A 14 1.34 9.51 -4.43
CA ASN A 14 0.58 10.59 -5.07
C ASN A 14 1.31 11.27 -6.24
N ASN A 15 2.51 10.82 -6.62
CA ASN A 15 3.26 11.36 -7.77
C ASN A 15 3.16 10.42 -8.98
N PRO A 16 2.30 10.68 -9.98
CA PRO A 16 2.12 9.78 -11.11
C PRO A 16 3.38 9.57 -11.94
N VAL A 17 4.23 10.60 -12.09
CA VAL A 17 5.48 10.51 -12.85
C VAL A 17 6.41 9.51 -12.19
N PHE A 18 6.62 9.63 -10.87
CA PHE A 18 7.41 8.67 -10.12
C PHE A 18 6.87 7.24 -10.25
N MET A 19 5.55 7.06 -10.11
CA MET A 19 4.92 5.75 -10.18
C MET A 19 5.05 5.09 -11.56
N HIS A 20 4.90 5.84 -12.65
CA HIS A 20 5.10 5.32 -14.01
C HIS A 20 6.58 4.99 -14.29
N LEU A 21 7.51 5.83 -13.83
CA LEU A 21 8.95 5.53 -13.95
C LEU A 21 9.34 4.29 -13.16
N LEU A 22 8.75 4.10 -11.98
CA LEU A 22 8.97 2.91 -11.17
C LEU A 22 8.44 1.64 -11.86
N ALA A 23 7.25 1.70 -12.47
CA ALA A 23 6.71 0.60 -13.27
C ALA A 23 7.60 0.26 -14.49
N ALA A 24 8.12 1.28 -15.17
CA ALA A 24 9.04 1.12 -16.29
C ALA A 24 10.38 0.49 -15.89
N ALA A 25 10.89 0.83 -14.70
CA ALA A 25 12.15 0.29 -14.17
C ALA A 25 12.03 -1.18 -13.74
N TYR A 26 10.81 -1.63 -13.42
CA TYR A 26 10.53 -3.01 -13.01
C TYR A 26 9.39 -3.65 -13.82
N PRO A 27 9.56 -3.89 -15.14
CA PRO A 27 8.47 -4.35 -16.01
C PRO A 27 7.85 -5.69 -15.61
N ASN A 28 8.62 -6.54 -14.93
CA ASN A 28 8.18 -7.86 -14.48
C ASN A 28 7.47 -7.84 -13.13
N LYS A 29 7.28 -6.65 -12.52
CA LYS A 29 6.71 -6.47 -11.18
C LYS A 29 5.40 -5.67 -11.29
N LYS A 30 4.41 -6.01 -10.46
CA LYS A 30 3.18 -5.21 -10.39
C LYS A 30 3.39 -4.05 -9.42
N VAL A 31 3.27 -2.82 -9.92
CA VAL A 31 3.46 -1.60 -9.11
C VAL A 31 2.10 -1.01 -8.74
N PHE A 32 1.90 -0.77 -7.44
CA PHE A 32 0.67 -0.18 -6.90
C PHE A 32 0.99 1.06 -6.07
N ALA A 33 0.24 2.13 -6.28
CA ALA A 33 0.06 3.16 -5.26
C ALA A 33 -0.92 2.60 -4.23
N ALA A 34 -0.46 2.43 -3.00
CA ALA A 34 -1.31 2.22 -1.85
C ALA A 34 -1.67 3.59 -1.28
N THR A 35 -2.95 3.91 -1.27
CA THR A 35 -3.45 5.07 -0.54
C THR A 35 -3.91 4.58 0.81
N LEU A 36 -3.08 4.80 1.82
CA LEU A 36 -3.39 4.55 3.21
C LEU A 36 -3.13 5.83 3.99
N SER A 37 -4.18 6.60 4.27
CA SER A 37 -4.02 7.71 5.21
C SER A 37 -3.59 7.14 6.56
N GLN A 38 -2.49 7.66 7.11
CA GLN A 38 -1.98 7.29 8.43
C GLN A 38 -1.62 5.80 8.60
N ALA A 39 -0.93 5.21 7.61
CA ALA A 39 -0.48 3.81 7.63
C ALA A 39 0.19 3.38 8.93
N SER A 40 1.08 4.23 9.49
CA SER A 40 1.75 3.96 10.76
C SER A 40 0.76 3.85 11.93
N SER A 41 -0.20 4.77 12.03
CA SER A 41 -1.21 4.78 13.08
C SER A 41 -2.18 3.61 12.94
N LEU A 42 -2.58 3.27 11.72
CA LEU A 42 -3.41 2.10 11.45
C LEU A 42 -2.67 0.82 11.85
N GLY A 43 -1.40 0.69 11.46
CA GLY A 43 -0.56 -0.45 11.84
C GLY A 43 -0.44 -0.61 13.36
N ALA A 44 -0.25 0.50 14.09
CA ALA A 44 -0.24 0.48 15.54
C ALA A 44 -1.59 0.03 16.13
N ALA A 45 -2.71 0.54 15.62
CA ALA A 45 -4.05 0.13 16.07
C ALA A 45 -4.33 -1.36 15.80
N MET A 46 -3.88 -1.88 14.65
CA MET A 46 -3.98 -3.30 14.30
C MET A 46 -3.13 -4.19 15.22
N ALA A 47 -1.93 -3.75 15.59
CA ALA A 47 -1.04 -4.51 16.47
C ALA A 47 -1.64 -4.78 17.85
N ILE A 48 -2.49 -3.87 18.34
CA ILE A 48 -3.18 -4.01 19.63
C ILE A 48 -4.66 -4.43 19.49
N HIS A 49 -5.21 -4.54 18.27
CA HIS A 49 -6.65 -4.73 17.99
C HIS A 49 -7.31 -5.78 18.88
N THR A 50 -6.69 -6.95 19.01
CA THR A 50 -7.21 -8.08 19.79
C THR A 50 -7.35 -7.82 21.30
N HIS A 51 -6.70 -6.77 21.82
CA HIS A 51 -6.67 -6.44 23.24
C HIS A 51 -7.65 -5.32 23.61
N TRP A 52 -8.00 -4.45 22.66
CA TRP A 52 -8.88 -3.30 22.92
C TRP A 52 -10.22 -3.36 22.16
N ASN A 53 -10.34 -4.20 21.12
CA ASN A 53 -11.53 -4.28 20.27
C ASN A 53 -11.92 -5.73 19.93
N THR A 54 -13.17 -6.07 20.19
CA THR A 54 -13.75 -7.40 19.88
C THR A 54 -14.49 -7.44 18.55
N GLN A 55 -14.68 -6.30 17.90
CA GLN A 55 -15.28 -6.22 16.57
C GLN A 55 -14.30 -6.72 15.49
N PRO A 56 -14.81 -7.23 14.36
CA PRO A 56 -13.96 -7.59 13.24
C PRO A 56 -13.19 -6.38 12.70
N ILE A 57 -11.97 -6.63 12.23
CA ILE A 57 -11.19 -5.64 11.48
C ILE A 57 -11.96 -5.30 10.19
N ALA A 58 -12.04 -4.02 9.84
CA ALA A 58 -12.73 -3.60 8.62
C ALA A 58 -12.09 -4.20 7.36
N ASN A 59 -12.91 -4.63 6.40
CA ASN A 59 -12.43 -5.35 5.22
C ASN A 59 -11.80 -4.46 4.13
N GLN A 60 -12.00 -3.14 4.18
CA GLN A 60 -11.50 -2.19 3.18
C GLN A 60 -10.66 -1.10 3.83
N LEU A 61 -9.51 -1.49 4.38
CA LEU A 61 -8.57 -0.56 5.00
C LEU A 61 -7.65 0.13 3.99
N ILE A 62 -7.42 -0.46 2.82
CA ILE A 62 -6.42 0.01 1.84
C ILE A 62 -7.07 0.17 0.47
N GLN A 63 -6.79 1.29 -0.19
CA GLN A 63 -7.10 1.49 -1.60
C GLN A 63 -5.84 1.31 -2.44
N LEU A 64 -5.94 0.49 -3.49
CA LEU A 64 -4.83 0.21 -4.39
C LEU A 64 -5.13 0.76 -5.79
N LYS A 65 -4.18 1.49 -6.35
CA LYS A 65 -4.17 1.92 -7.75
C LYS A 65 -2.97 1.32 -8.45
N GLN A 66 -3.20 0.44 -9.42
CA GLN A 66 -2.12 -0.14 -10.21
C GLN A 66 -1.60 0.85 -11.25
N TYR A 67 -0.29 0.86 -11.44
CA TYR A 67 0.40 1.58 -12.51
C TYR A 67 0.98 0.58 -13.49
N PHE A 68 0.84 0.89 -14.78
CA PHE A 68 1.30 0.08 -15.90
C PHE A 68 2.39 0.81 -16.68
N TYR A 69 3.21 0.03 -17.38
CA TYR A 69 4.18 0.47 -18.37
C TYR A 69 3.90 -0.26 -19.68
#